data_AF-A0A2N7RSD2-F1
#
_entry.id   AF-A0A2N7RSD2-F1
#
_cell.length_a   1.000
_cell.length_b   1.000
_cell.length_c   1.000
_cell.angle_alpha   90.00
_cell.angle_beta   90.00
_cell.angle_gamma   90.00
#
_symmetry.space_group_name_H-M   'P 1'
#
loop_
_entity.id
_entity.type
_entity.pdbx_description
1 polymer ?
#
loop_
_entity_poly.entity_id
_entity_poly.type
_entity_poly.pdbx_seq_one_letter_code
_entity_poly.pdbx_strand_id
1 'polypeptide(L)'
;MPAITEVPRLAMLDAAAFRARAALGLPFLMRGLVQRWPLSGMAPAVLRERYSHVPVRARVGDYINTAFAADRAMQDMSMGAYLDLVEEGASALPPYLGNLELRELNSLCHWPTYFDKMGPPRFWVGPAGTVTPLHCDYDDNIFAQVWGRKRIMLSPPHHDAFLYPSEANAILFGSPFDPEAPDFARFPLARQASIIECLVEPGDMLYVPAGWYHQVRALTFSLSSNRWARAVPFALHGDAALRRAGD
;
A
#
# COMPACT_ATOMS: atom_id res chain seq x y z
N MET A 1 -15.12 -7.07 15.23
CA MET A 1 -14.42 -7.95 14.27
C MET A 1 -13.63 -9.00 15.05
N PRO A 2 -13.40 -10.22 14.53
CA PRO A 2 -12.57 -11.19 15.24
C PRO A 2 -11.14 -10.67 15.37
N ALA A 3 -10.50 -10.92 16.52
CA ALA A 3 -9.10 -10.62 16.70
C ALA A 3 -8.26 -11.54 15.81
N ILE A 4 -7.31 -10.97 15.07
CA ILE A 4 -6.30 -11.73 14.32
C ILE A 4 -4.92 -11.36 14.84
N THR A 5 -4.04 -12.35 14.93
CA THR A 5 -2.65 -12.19 15.39
C THR A 5 -1.65 -12.25 14.24
N GLU A 6 -2.09 -12.67 13.06
CA GLU A 6 -1.31 -12.73 11.82
C GLU A 6 -2.22 -12.58 10.60
N VAL A 7 -1.63 -12.20 9.46
CA VAL A 7 -2.33 -12.18 8.17
C VAL A 7 -2.33 -13.59 7.56
N PRO A 8 -3.50 -14.22 7.33
CA PRO A 8 -3.57 -15.54 6.72
C PRO A 8 -2.92 -15.58 5.34
N ARG A 9 -2.09 -16.59 5.09
CA ARG A 9 -1.43 -16.82 3.80
C ARG A 9 -2.10 -17.95 3.06
N LEU A 10 -2.67 -17.64 1.91
CA LEU A 10 -3.49 -18.52 1.09
C LEU A 10 -2.79 -18.87 -0.21
N ALA A 11 -3.21 -19.97 -0.83
CA ALA A 11 -2.96 -20.21 -2.25
C ALA A 11 -3.75 -19.18 -3.09
N MET A 12 -3.49 -19.14 -4.40
CA MET A 12 -4.27 -18.29 -5.30
C MET A 12 -5.75 -18.68 -5.25
N LEU A 13 -6.60 -17.66 -5.10
CA LEU A 13 -8.05 -17.81 -5.14
C LEU A 13 -8.57 -17.36 -6.50
N ASP A 14 -9.61 -18.04 -6.99
CA ASP A 14 -10.44 -17.50 -8.04
C ASP A 14 -11.26 -16.31 -7.51
N ALA A 15 -11.98 -15.63 -8.41
CA ALA A 15 -12.70 -14.42 -8.04
C ALA A 15 -13.86 -14.65 -7.06
N ALA A 16 -14.51 -15.82 -7.10
CA ALA A 16 -15.61 -16.13 -6.19
C ALA A 16 -15.09 -16.42 -4.78
N ALA A 17 -14.04 -17.24 -4.67
CA ALA A 17 -13.38 -17.55 -3.40
C ALA A 17 -12.71 -16.32 -2.79
N PHE A 18 -12.10 -15.46 -3.61
CA PHE A 18 -11.57 -14.16 -3.16
C PHE A 18 -12.67 -13.32 -2.53
N ARG A 19 -13.81 -13.12 -3.22
CA ARG A 19 -14.92 -12.30 -2.72
C ARG A 19 -15.54 -12.88 -1.46
N ALA A 20 -15.75 -14.20 -1.40
CA ALA A 20 -16.25 -14.85 -0.19
C ALA A 20 -15.35 -14.60 1.02
N ARG A 21 -14.02 -14.56 0.82
CA ARG A 21 -13.06 -14.22 1.88
C ARG A 21 -13.06 -12.73 2.21
N ALA A 22 -13.07 -11.86 1.19
CA ALA A 22 -13.09 -10.40 1.35
C ALA A 22 -14.33 -9.91 2.11
N ALA A 23 -15.48 -10.59 1.95
CA ALA A 23 -16.72 -10.29 2.67
C ALA A 23 -16.58 -10.38 4.20
N LEU A 24 -15.54 -11.05 4.71
CA LEU A 24 -15.26 -11.12 6.16
C LEU A 24 -14.61 -9.84 6.69
N GLY A 25 -14.17 -8.93 5.81
CA GLY A 25 -13.53 -7.67 6.20
C GLY A 25 -12.17 -7.83 6.86
N LEU A 26 -11.47 -8.93 6.59
CA LEU A 26 -10.15 -9.24 7.16
C LEU A 26 -9.07 -9.28 6.07
N PRO A 27 -7.84 -8.81 6.36
CA PRO A 27 -6.74 -8.90 5.41
C PRO A 27 -6.33 -10.36 5.20
N PHE A 28 -5.88 -10.66 4.00
CA PHE A 28 -5.27 -11.94 3.65
C PHE A 28 -4.30 -11.79 2.49
N LEU A 29 -3.31 -12.67 2.44
CA LEU A 29 -2.26 -12.65 1.43
C LEU A 29 -2.35 -13.90 0.56
N MET A 30 -2.36 -13.73 -0.76
CA MET A 30 -2.29 -14.80 -1.75
C MET A 30 -0.87 -14.89 -2.32
N ARG A 31 -0.28 -16.09 -2.28
CA ARG A 31 1.09 -16.33 -2.76
C ARG A 31 1.13 -16.66 -4.25
N GLY A 32 2.17 -16.18 -4.94
CA GLY A 32 2.56 -16.62 -6.28
C GLY A 32 1.74 -16.05 -7.44
N LEU A 33 0.71 -15.25 -7.19
CA LEU A 33 -0.11 -14.66 -8.26
C LEU A 33 0.71 -13.68 -9.10
N VAL A 34 1.43 -12.77 -8.45
CA VAL A 34 2.15 -11.68 -9.12
C VAL A 34 3.38 -12.20 -9.87
N GLN A 35 3.90 -13.38 -9.52
CA GLN A 35 5.03 -14.01 -10.22
C GLN A 35 4.71 -14.34 -11.69
N ARG A 36 3.43 -14.41 -12.04
CA ARG A 36 2.96 -14.68 -13.41
C ARG A 36 2.98 -13.43 -14.30
N TRP A 37 3.24 -12.25 -13.74
CA TRP A 37 3.31 -11.01 -14.51
C TRP A 37 4.66 -10.90 -15.23
N PRO A 38 4.68 -10.51 -16.52
CA PRO A 38 5.92 -10.23 -17.24
C PRO A 38 6.88 -9.32 -16.47
N LEU A 39 6.36 -8.29 -15.78
CA LEU A 39 7.17 -7.35 -15.01
C LEU A 39 7.97 -8.04 -13.88
N SER A 40 7.37 -9.02 -13.21
CA SER A 40 8.00 -9.74 -12.09
C SER A 40 9.21 -10.59 -12.53
N GLY A 41 9.23 -11.02 -13.79
CA GLY A 41 10.35 -11.77 -14.37
C GLY A 41 11.52 -10.89 -14.81
N MET A 42 11.37 -9.55 -14.80
CA MET A 42 12.44 -8.62 -15.16
C MET A 42 13.27 -8.24 -13.93
N ALA A 43 14.57 -8.01 -14.14
CA ALA A 43 15.43 -7.45 -13.10
C ALA A 43 15.19 -5.93 -12.97
N PRO A 44 15.37 -5.34 -11.76
CA PRO A 44 15.20 -3.89 -11.55
C PRO A 44 16.02 -3.00 -12.50
N ALA A 45 17.15 -3.49 -13.01
CA ALA A 45 17.97 -2.79 -14.02
C ALA A 45 17.19 -2.37 -15.27
N VAL A 46 16.09 -3.07 -15.59
CA VAL A 46 15.20 -2.71 -16.70
C VAL A 46 14.64 -1.29 -16.60
N LEU A 47 14.48 -0.76 -15.37
CA LEU A 47 14.03 0.62 -15.16
C LEU A 47 15.01 1.61 -15.79
N ARG A 48 16.31 1.38 -15.63
CA ARG A 48 17.35 2.22 -16.23
C ARG A 48 17.50 1.93 -17.72
N GLU A 49 17.50 0.67 -18.12
CA GLU A 49 17.76 0.27 -19.52
C GLU A 49 16.65 0.69 -20.48
N ARG A 50 15.38 0.61 -20.05
CA ARG A 50 14.23 0.79 -20.96
C ARG A 50 13.34 1.97 -20.58
N TYR A 51 13.28 2.30 -19.29
CA TYR A 51 12.32 3.27 -18.77
C TYR A 51 12.97 4.54 -18.21
N SER A 52 14.27 4.74 -18.40
CA SER A 52 15.01 5.90 -17.89
C SER A 52 14.39 7.25 -18.28
N HIS A 53 13.80 7.33 -19.48
CA HIS A 53 13.15 8.53 -20.01
C HIS A 53 11.76 8.83 -19.41
N VAL A 54 11.14 7.88 -18.71
CA VAL A 54 9.78 8.04 -18.17
C VAL A 54 9.76 9.18 -17.14
N PRO A 55 8.87 10.17 -17.27
CA PRO A 55 8.76 11.25 -16.30
C PRO A 55 8.16 10.71 -14.98
N VAL A 56 8.78 11.07 -13.87
CA VAL A 56 8.37 10.67 -12.52
C VAL A 56 8.42 11.86 -11.57
N ARG A 57 7.69 11.74 -10.46
CA ARG A 57 7.69 12.73 -9.39
C ARG A 57 8.05 12.07 -8.07
N ALA A 58 9.24 12.36 -7.56
CA ALA A 58 9.77 11.74 -6.35
C ALA A 58 9.44 12.56 -5.11
N ARG A 59 9.06 11.87 -4.02
CA ARG A 59 9.07 12.44 -2.67
C ARG A 59 10.52 12.56 -2.23
N VAL A 60 10.89 13.72 -1.69
CA VAL A 60 12.25 14.02 -1.19
C VAL A 60 12.18 14.68 0.19
N GLY A 61 13.32 14.76 0.88
CA GLY A 61 13.38 15.34 2.22
C GLY A 61 12.55 14.56 3.25
N ASP A 62 11.94 15.28 4.19
CA ASP A 62 11.11 14.68 5.26
C ASP A 62 9.67 14.42 4.83
N TYR A 63 9.52 13.55 3.84
CA TYR A 63 8.20 13.14 3.36
C TYR A 63 7.46 12.22 4.33
N ILE A 64 8.08 11.74 5.41
CA ILE A 64 7.41 10.90 6.42
C ILE A 64 6.54 11.80 7.29
N ASN A 65 7.12 12.85 7.88
CA ASN A 65 6.37 13.77 8.72
C ASN A 65 5.42 14.67 7.93
N THR A 66 5.64 14.81 6.61
CA THR A 66 4.77 15.56 5.70
C THR A 66 3.96 14.67 4.76
N ALA A 67 3.92 13.35 4.96
CA ALA A 67 3.37 12.38 3.98
C ALA A 67 1.96 12.73 3.50
N PHE A 68 1.15 13.30 4.38
CA PHE A 68 -0.25 13.64 4.17
C PHE A 68 -0.52 15.14 4.11
N ALA A 69 0.53 15.97 4.19
CA ALA A 69 0.43 17.40 4.03
C ALA A 69 0.34 17.79 2.55
N ALA A 70 -0.31 18.92 2.27
CA ALA A 70 -0.47 19.44 0.91
C ALA A 70 0.86 19.91 0.28
N ASP A 71 1.81 20.34 1.12
CA ASP A 71 3.09 20.97 0.77
C ASP A 71 4.30 20.02 0.85
N ARG A 72 4.07 18.71 0.90
CA ARG A 72 5.15 17.72 0.92
C ARG A 72 6.14 17.94 -0.23
N ALA A 73 7.43 17.87 0.08
CA ALA A 73 8.48 18.13 -0.89
C ALA A 73 8.48 17.05 -1.99
N MET A 74 8.27 17.48 -3.22
CA MET A 74 8.24 16.65 -4.41
C MET A 74 9.16 17.24 -5.48
N GLN A 75 9.86 16.38 -6.21
CA GLN A 75 10.74 16.80 -7.30
C GLN A 75 10.37 16.03 -8.58
N ASP A 76 10.08 16.75 -9.66
CA ASP A 76 9.88 16.19 -10.99
C ASP A 76 11.23 15.89 -11.64
N MET A 77 11.36 14.70 -12.23
CA MET A 77 12.59 14.22 -12.86
C MET A 77 12.30 13.05 -13.83
N SER A 78 13.31 12.55 -14.52
CA SER A 78 13.20 11.28 -15.24
C SER A 78 13.43 10.10 -14.30
N MET A 79 12.96 8.90 -14.67
CA MET A 79 13.26 7.66 -13.92
C MET A 79 14.77 7.45 -13.80
N GLY A 80 15.55 7.75 -14.84
CA GLY A 80 17.01 7.66 -14.80
C GLY A 80 17.62 8.57 -13.73
N ALA A 81 17.23 9.84 -13.72
CA ALA A 81 17.69 10.80 -12.72
C ALA A 81 17.24 10.42 -11.30
N TYR A 82 16.05 9.82 -11.15
CA TYR A 82 15.61 9.27 -9.88
C TYR A 82 16.51 8.12 -9.39
N LEU A 83 16.89 7.21 -10.28
CA LEU A 83 17.79 6.11 -9.94
C LEU A 83 19.19 6.61 -9.59
N ASP A 84 19.68 7.64 -10.27
CA ASP A 84 20.95 8.31 -9.93
C ASP A 84 20.88 8.91 -8.52
N LEU A 85 19.79 9.63 -8.19
CA LEU A 85 19.56 10.17 -6.85
C LEU A 85 19.50 9.08 -5.76
N VAL A 86 18.93 7.92 -6.07
CA VAL A 86 18.91 6.77 -5.16
C VAL A 86 20.32 6.22 -4.92
N GLU A 87 21.14 6.13 -5.96
CA GLU A 87 22.52 5.63 -5.90
C GLU A 87 23.46 6.58 -5.14
N GLU A 88 23.25 7.90 -5.26
CA GLU A 88 24.02 8.92 -4.53
C GLU A 88 23.84 8.83 -3.01
N GLY A 89 22.69 8.35 -2.52
CA GLY A 89 22.46 8.09 -1.10
C GLY A 89 22.54 9.32 -0.19
N ALA A 90 22.33 10.53 -0.73
CA ALA A 90 22.68 11.80 -0.06
C ALA A 90 21.75 12.23 1.09
N SER A 91 20.66 11.49 1.39
CA SER A 91 19.63 11.90 2.34
C SER A 91 19.42 10.87 3.44
N ALA A 92 19.14 11.33 4.67
CA ALA A 92 18.75 10.48 5.79
C ALA A 92 17.46 9.68 5.51
N LEU A 93 16.54 10.26 4.72
CA LEU A 93 15.37 9.56 4.19
C LEU A 93 15.51 9.37 2.67
N PRO A 94 15.41 8.13 2.16
CA PRO A 94 15.60 7.87 0.75
C PRO A 94 14.44 8.43 -0.09
N PRO A 95 14.72 8.96 -1.31
CA PRO A 95 13.67 9.48 -2.17
C PRO A 95 12.72 8.35 -2.60
N TYR A 96 11.44 8.67 -2.73
CA TYR A 96 10.40 7.66 -2.95
C TYR A 96 9.44 8.04 -4.06
N LEU A 97 9.35 7.20 -5.10
CA LEU A 97 8.27 7.29 -6.08
C LEU A 97 7.04 6.61 -5.47
N GLY A 98 6.05 7.40 -5.05
CA GLY A 98 4.88 6.85 -4.36
C GLY A 98 3.57 7.35 -4.95
N ASN A 99 2.67 6.40 -5.20
CA ASN A 99 1.35 6.65 -5.77
C ASN A 99 1.44 7.31 -7.15
N LEU A 100 2.14 6.69 -8.11
CA LEU A 100 2.26 7.17 -9.50
C LEU A 100 1.53 6.27 -10.50
N GLU A 101 1.06 6.84 -11.61
CA GLU A 101 0.64 6.06 -12.78
C GLU A 101 1.85 5.81 -13.68
N LEU A 102 2.27 4.56 -13.80
CA LEU A 102 3.37 4.15 -14.70
C LEU A 102 2.78 3.21 -15.76
N ARG A 103 2.23 3.79 -16.84
CA ARG A 103 1.44 3.06 -17.85
C ARG A 103 2.26 1.99 -18.56
N GLU A 104 3.53 2.32 -18.81
CA GLU A 104 4.50 1.46 -19.47
C GLU A 104 4.75 0.20 -18.64
N LEU A 105 4.87 0.32 -17.31
CA LEU A 105 5.03 -0.83 -16.41
C LEU A 105 3.72 -1.57 -16.20
N ASN A 106 2.60 -0.85 -16.17
CA ASN A 106 1.28 -1.46 -16.03
C ASN A 106 0.92 -2.37 -17.22
N SER A 107 1.41 -2.08 -18.43
CA SER A 107 1.20 -2.94 -19.59
C SER A 107 1.78 -4.35 -19.42
N LEU A 108 2.69 -4.53 -18.45
CA LEU A 108 3.33 -5.79 -18.08
C LEU A 108 2.71 -6.46 -16.84
N CYS A 109 1.57 -5.98 -16.36
CA CYS A 109 0.87 -6.48 -15.17
C CYS A 109 -0.48 -7.11 -15.55
N HIS A 110 -0.78 -8.30 -15.01
CA HIS A 110 -2.01 -9.04 -15.31
C HIS A 110 -2.94 -9.08 -14.09
N TRP A 111 -3.66 -7.98 -13.87
CA TRP A 111 -4.54 -7.84 -12.71
C TRP A 111 -5.75 -8.79 -12.78
N PRO A 112 -6.07 -9.51 -11.69
CA PRO A 112 -7.31 -10.27 -11.60
C PRO A 112 -8.52 -9.34 -11.44
N THR A 113 -9.67 -9.78 -11.96
CA THR A 113 -10.95 -9.07 -11.85
C THR A 113 -11.72 -9.56 -10.60
N TYR A 114 -11.30 -9.09 -9.43
CA TYR A 114 -11.95 -9.47 -8.16
C TYR A 114 -13.18 -8.64 -7.83
N PHE A 115 -13.14 -7.36 -8.17
CA PHE A 115 -14.25 -6.41 -7.99
C PHE A 115 -14.69 -5.86 -9.35
N ASP A 116 -15.96 -5.47 -9.45
CA ASP A 116 -16.55 -4.98 -10.70
C ASP A 116 -15.95 -3.64 -11.13
N LYS A 117 -15.64 -2.77 -10.16
CA LYS A 117 -15.07 -1.45 -10.39
C LYS A 117 -13.78 -1.26 -9.62
N MET A 118 -12.68 -1.22 -10.36
CA MET A 118 -11.35 -1.01 -9.82
C MET A 118 -10.75 0.27 -10.39
N GLY A 119 -10.13 1.07 -9.53
CA GLY A 119 -9.33 2.23 -9.92
C GLY A 119 -8.11 1.85 -10.78
N PRO A 120 -7.44 2.87 -11.35
CA PRO A 120 -6.20 2.67 -12.08
C PRO A 120 -5.10 2.14 -11.14
N PRO A 121 -4.21 1.27 -11.63
CA PRO A 121 -3.04 0.83 -10.88
C PRO A 121 -2.12 2.00 -10.53
N ARG A 122 -1.67 2.04 -9.28
CA ARG A 122 -0.68 3.02 -8.79
C ARG A 122 0.57 2.29 -8.35
N PHE A 123 1.73 2.85 -8.65
CA PHE A 123 3.02 2.23 -8.43
C PHE A 123 3.78 2.93 -7.31
N TRP A 124 4.60 2.12 -6.63
CA TRP A 124 5.51 2.53 -5.59
C TRP A 124 6.88 1.95 -5.87
N VAL A 125 7.89 2.80 -6.07
CA VAL A 125 9.26 2.39 -6.38
C VAL A 125 10.21 3.12 -5.45
N GLY A 126 11.11 2.38 -4.82
CA GLY A 126 12.21 3.00 -4.11
C GLY A 126 13.14 2.03 -3.41
N PRO A 127 14.26 2.55 -2.86
CA PRO A 127 15.24 1.74 -2.16
C PRO A 127 14.72 1.24 -0.80
N ALA A 128 15.54 0.43 -0.14
CA ALA A 128 15.32 0.05 1.25
C ALA A 128 15.20 1.31 2.13
N GLY A 129 14.33 1.25 3.13
CA GLY A 129 14.10 2.34 4.07
C GLY A 129 13.01 3.33 3.68
N THR A 130 12.46 3.27 2.45
CA THR A 130 11.27 4.06 2.10
C THR A 130 10.06 3.66 2.94
N VAL A 131 9.26 4.64 3.37
CA VAL A 131 8.09 4.43 4.25
C VAL A 131 6.87 5.15 3.72
N THR A 132 5.73 4.46 3.67
CA THR A 132 4.41 5.11 3.71
C THR A 132 3.92 5.03 5.15
N PRO A 133 3.80 6.16 5.89
CA PRO A 133 3.44 6.15 7.31
C PRO A 133 2.06 5.55 7.56
N LEU A 134 1.75 5.24 8.82
CA LEU A 134 0.48 4.64 9.20
C LEU A 134 -0.71 5.47 8.70
N HIS A 135 -1.61 4.85 7.95
CA HIS A 135 -2.83 5.47 7.42
C HIS A 135 -3.91 4.44 7.15
N CYS A 136 -5.15 4.87 6.94
CA CYS A 136 -6.20 4.03 6.39
C CYS A 136 -6.80 4.64 5.11
N ASP A 137 -7.10 3.77 4.16
CA ASP A 137 -7.86 4.07 2.95
C ASP A 137 -9.32 3.65 3.15
N TYR A 138 -10.29 4.41 2.63
CA TYR A 138 -11.71 4.02 2.67
C TYR A 138 -12.18 3.16 1.49
N ASP A 139 -11.28 2.82 0.58
CA ASP A 139 -11.52 1.86 -0.50
C ASP A 139 -10.79 0.54 -0.20
N ASP A 140 -11.39 -0.59 -0.61
CA ASP A 140 -10.74 -1.89 -0.57
C ASP A 140 -9.50 -1.92 -1.46
N ASN A 141 -8.36 -2.35 -0.91
CA ASN A 141 -7.08 -2.23 -1.56
C ASN A 141 -6.48 -3.61 -1.91
N ILE A 142 -6.13 -3.79 -3.19
CA ILE A 142 -5.34 -4.92 -3.66
C ILE A 142 -3.91 -4.44 -3.88
N PHE A 143 -3.00 -4.89 -3.02
CA PHE A 143 -1.57 -4.62 -3.07
C PHE A 143 -0.84 -5.80 -3.73
N ALA A 144 -0.01 -5.54 -4.73
CA ALA A 144 0.79 -6.51 -5.45
C ALA A 144 2.29 -6.22 -5.25
N GLN A 145 3.02 -7.18 -4.70
CA GLN A 145 4.47 -7.10 -4.52
C GLN A 145 5.19 -7.67 -5.75
N VAL A 146 5.83 -6.80 -6.54
CA VAL A 146 6.49 -7.20 -7.79
C VAL A 146 7.96 -7.50 -7.56
N TRP A 147 8.72 -6.55 -7.00
CA TRP A 147 10.14 -6.71 -6.69
C TRP A 147 10.44 -6.36 -5.25
N GLY A 148 11.44 -7.04 -4.69
CA GLY A 148 11.91 -6.81 -3.33
C GLY A 148 10.87 -7.15 -2.26
N ARG A 149 11.19 -6.79 -1.02
CA ARG A 149 10.38 -7.12 0.15
C ARG A 149 9.90 -5.87 0.86
N LYS A 150 8.67 -5.92 1.37
CA LYS A 150 8.11 -4.88 2.23
C LYS A 150 7.60 -5.48 3.53
N ARG A 151 7.72 -4.72 4.62
CA ARG A 151 7.01 -4.95 5.88
C ARG A 151 5.76 -4.10 5.87
N ILE A 152 4.63 -4.69 6.22
CA ILE A 152 3.35 -4.00 6.36
C ILE A 152 2.83 -4.22 7.78
N MET A 153 2.75 -3.16 8.57
CA MET A 153 2.11 -3.18 9.89
C MET A 153 0.63 -2.86 9.70
N LEU A 154 -0.28 -3.67 10.25
CA LEU A 154 -1.73 -3.56 10.05
C LEU A 154 -2.47 -3.45 11.39
N SER A 155 -3.51 -2.63 11.46
CA SER A 155 -4.42 -2.57 12.61
C SER A 155 -5.88 -2.44 12.16
N PRO A 156 -6.82 -3.09 12.86
CA PRO A 156 -8.22 -3.07 12.46
C PRO A 156 -8.85 -1.68 12.65
N PRO A 157 -9.91 -1.35 11.88
CA PRO A 157 -10.56 -0.04 11.92
C PRO A 157 -11.13 0.34 13.29
N HIS A 158 -11.57 -0.63 14.11
CA HIS A 158 -12.14 -0.33 15.43
C HIS A 158 -11.08 0.08 16.48
N HIS A 159 -9.80 0.13 16.10
CA HIS A 159 -8.70 0.68 16.92
C HIS A 159 -8.38 2.15 16.57
N ASP A 160 -9.19 2.79 15.74
CA ASP A 160 -9.06 4.20 15.33
C ASP A 160 -8.66 5.14 16.48
N ALA A 161 -9.40 5.09 17.59
CA ALA A 161 -9.17 5.92 18.77
C ALA A 161 -7.80 5.72 19.45
N PHE A 162 -7.12 4.60 19.20
CA PHE A 162 -5.80 4.28 19.75
C PHE A 162 -4.66 4.72 18.83
N LEU A 163 -4.96 5.03 17.57
CA LEU A 163 -3.97 5.32 16.53
C LEU A 163 -3.83 6.81 16.23
N TYR A 164 -4.59 7.69 16.91
CA TYR A 164 -4.46 9.14 16.75
C TYR A 164 -4.58 9.65 15.30
N PRO A 165 -5.57 9.18 14.51
CA PRO A 165 -5.68 9.58 13.12
C PRO A 165 -6.08 11.05 12.99
N SER A 166 -5.65 11.64 11.88
CA SER A 166 -6.07 12.95 11.40
C SER A 166 -6.49 12.83 9.94
N GLU A 167 -7.60 13.47 9.58
CA GLU A 167 -8.08 13.51 8.20
C GLU A 167 -7.05 14.22 7.31
N ALA A 168 -6.54 13.50 6.30
CA ALA A 168 -5.70 14.08 5.26
C ALA A 168 -6.54 14.60 4.10
N ASN A 169 -7.59 13.86 3.75
CA ASN A 169 -8.67 14.23 2.85
C ASN A 169 -9.86 13.27 3.06
N ALA A 170 -10.95 13.49 2.32
CA ALA A 170 -12.22 12.77 2.46
C ALA A 170 -12.14 11.23 2.40
N ILE A 171 -11.05 10.65 1.87
CA ILE A 171 -10.90 9.18 1.72
C ILE A 171 -9.60 8.64 2.33
N LEU A 172 -8.83 9.47 3.04
CA LEU A 172 -7.51 9.12 3.57
C LEU A 172 -7.28 9.76 4.93
N PHE A 173 -6.93 8.94 5.91
CA PHE A 173 -6.62 9.38 7.27
C PHE A 173 -5.21 8.93 7.61
N GLY A 174 -4.36 9.87 8.00
CA GLY A 174 -2.99 9.60 8.42
C GLY A 174 -2.89 9.52 9.94
N SER A 175 -1.92 8.76 10.44
CA SER A 175 -1.58 8.70 11.86
C SER A 175 -0.12 9.13 12.05
N PRO A 176 0.17 9.96 13.07
CA PRO A 176 1.54 10.30 13.44
C PRO A 176 2.20 9.22 14.32
N PHE A 177 1.48 8.16 14.70
CA PHE A 177 2.02 7.06 15.48
C PHE A 177 2.79 6.09 14.58
N ASP A 178 4.08 5.90 14.86
CA ASP A 178 4.91 4.91 14.18
C ASP A 178 4.92 3.59 14.99
N PRO A 179 4.29 2.51 14.52
CA PRO A 179 4.30 1.22 15.20
C PRO A 179 5.67 0.54 15.23
N GLU A 180 6.62 0.93 14.36
CA GLU A 180 8.00 0.40 14.36
C GLU A 180 8.92 1.16 15.32
N ALA A 181 8.52 2.36 15.77
CA ALA A 181 9.23 3.19 16.74
C ALA A 181 8.24 3.89 17.69
N PRO A 182 7.51 3.13 18.54
CA PRO A 182 6.38 3.67 19.28
C PRO A 182 6.79 4.63 20.39
N ASP A 183 6.37 5.89 20.29
CA ASP A 183 6.44 6.88 21.37
C ASP A 183 5.17 6.83 22.23
N PHE A 184 5.17 5.95 23.23
CA PHE A 184 4.04 5.82 24.16
C PHE A 184 3.93 6.96 25.18
N ALA A 185 4.94 7.83 25.31
CA ALA A 185 4.81 9.01 26.14
C ALA A 185 3.92 10.04 25.44
N ARG A 186 4.09 10.21 24.13
CA ARG A 186 3.26 11.06 23.27
C ARG A 186 1.93 10.41 22.89
N PHE A 187 1.91 9.09 22.67
CA PHE A 187 0.74 8.33 22.21
C PHE A 187 0.34 7.19 23.17
N PRO A 188 -0.04 7.50 24.43
CA PRO A 188 -0.26 6.48 25.46
C PRO A 188 -1.37 5.48 25.13
N LEU A 189 -2.41 5.86 24.38
CA LEU A 189 -3.51 4.97 24.00
C LEU A 189 -3.08 3.90 23.00
N ALA A 190 -2.00 4.12 22.25
CA ALA A 190 -1.51 3.18 21.24
C ALA A 190 -1.08 1.83 21.85
N ARG A 191 -0.85 1.76 23.17
CA ARG A 191 -0.65 0.50 23.91
C ARG A 191 -1.84 -0.46 23.80
N GLN A 192 -3.03 0.05 23.51
CA GLN A 192 -4.25 -0.73 23.35
C GLN A 192 -4.47 -1.18 21.90
N ALA A 193 -3.71 -0.63 20.95
CA ALA A 193 -3.84 -1.02 19.55
C ALA A 193 -3.16 -2.37 19.29
N SER A 194 -3.92 -3.34 18.81
CA SER A 194 -3.35 -4.53 18.17
C SER A 194 -2.80 -4.16 16.80
N ILE A 195 -1.49 -4.33 16.64
CA ILE A 195 -0.79 -4.18 15.37
C ILE A 195 -0.24 -5.56 14.98
N ILE A 196 -0.53 -6.02 13.77
CA ILE A 196 0.01 -7.26 13.21
C ILE A 196 1.03 -6.94 12.11
N GLU A 197 2.13 -7.70 12.08
CA GLU A 197 3.13 -7.60 11.02
C GLU A 197 2.80 -8.56 9.87
N CYS A 198 2.91 -8.08 8.63
CA CYS A 198 2.85 -8.87 7.42
C CYS A 198 4.08 -8.58 6.54
N LEU A 199 4.96 -9.57 6.38
CA LEU A 199 6.04 -9.51 5.40
C LEU A 199 5.53 -9.97 4.03
N VAL A 200 5.67 -9.11 3.02
CA VAL A 200 5.31 -9.42 1.63
C VAL A 200 6.56 -9.68 0.80
N GLU A 201 6.54 -10.77 0.04
CA GLU A 201 7.63 -11.23 -0.81
C GLU A 201 7.31 -11.01 -2.30
N PRO A 202 8.31 -10.99 -3.20
CA PRO A 202 8.06 -10.92 -4.64
C PRO A 202 7.10 -12.03 -5.09
N GLY A 203 5.98 -11.63 -5.69
CA GLY A 203 4.94 -12.56 -6.11
C GLY A 203 3.66 -12.54 -5.28
N ASP A 204 3.70 -11.94 -4.09
CA ASP A 204 2.55 -11.90 -3.19
C ASP A 204 1.53 -10.83 -3.61
N MET A 205 0.26 -11.13 -3.36
CA MET A 205 -0.85 -10.19 -3.46
C MET A 205 -1.57 -10.12 -2.13
N LEU A 206 -1.56 -8.95 -1.49
CA LEU A 206 -2.23 -8.69 -0.22
C LEU A 206 -3.55 -7.97 -0.49
N TYR A 207 -4.64 -8.48 0.08
CA TYR A 207 -5.88 -7.74 0.22
C TYR A 207 -5.89 -7.01 1.56
N VAL A 208 -6.11 -5.70 1.53
CA VAL A 208 -6.30 -4.84 2.69
C VAL A 208 -7.73 -4.29 2.61
N PRO A 209 -8.63 -4.71 3.52
CA PRO A 209 -10.00 -4.22 3.51
C PRO A 209 -10.06 -2.71 3.79
N ALA A 210 -11.07 -2.04 3.25
CA ALA A 210 -11.32 -0.64 3.55
C ALA A 210 -11.36 -0.36 5.08
N GLY A 211 -10.78 0.76 5.49
CA GLY A 211 -10.67 1.20 6.88
C GLY A 211 -9.53 0.55 7.68
N TRP A 212 -8.84 -0.46 7.15
CA TRP A 212 -7.68 -1.01 7.84
C TRP A 212 -6.50 -0.03 7.81
N TYR A 213 -5.97 0.23 9.01
CA TYR A 213 -4.75 1.00 9.17
C TYR A 213 -3.56 0.18 8.70
N HIS A 214 -2.67 0.80 7.93
CA HIS A 214 -1.47 0.17 7.43
C HIS A 214 -0.27 1.13 7.31
N GLN A 215 0.90 0.70 7.76
CA GLN A 215 2.20 1.33 7.50
C GLN A 215 3.02 0.39 6.62
N VAL A 216 3.71 0.93 5.62
CA VAL A 216 4.47 0.12 4.66
C VAL A 216 5.92 0.58 4.62
N ARG A 217 6.86 -0.31 4.90
CA ARG A 217 8.32 -0.07 4.80
C ARG A 217 8.96 -0.98 3.78
N ALA A 218 9.76 -0.43 2.86
CA ALA A 218 10.62 -1.22 2.00
C ALA A 218 11.84 -1.75 2.75
N LEU A 219 12.05 -3.07 2.71
CA LEU A 219 13.20 -3.75 3.32
C LEU A 219 14.36 -3.93 2.34
N THR A 220 14.07 -3.84 1.05
CA THR A 220 15.04 -3.86 -0.07
C THR A 220 14.63 -2.81 -1.08
N PHE A 221 15.43 -2.60 -2.14
CA PHE A 221 14.87 -1.94 -3.33
C PHE A 221 13.61 -2.69 -3.76
N SER A 222 12.53 -1.96 -4.00
CA SER A 222 11.22 -2.55 -4.16
C SER A 222 10.36 -1.82 -5.17
N LEU A 223 9.58 -2.62 -5.91
CA LEU A 223 8.47 -2.16 -6.74
C LEU A 223 7.21 -2.90 -6.29
N SER A 224 6.18 -2.14 -5.95
CA SER A 224 4.84 -2.67 -5.69
C SER A 224 3.79 -1.85 -6.43
N SER A 225 2.61 -2.42 -6.59
CA SER A 225 1.48 -1.70 -7.18
C SER A 225 0.19 -1.96 -6.42
N ASN A 226 -0.67 -0.95 -6.34
CA ASN A 226 -1.97 -1.01 -5.70
C ASN A 226 -3.08 -0.76 -6.71
N ARG A 227 -4.23 -1.39 -6.48
CA ARG A 227 -5.52 -0.97 -7.05
C ARG A 227 -6.57 -0.94 -5.97
N TRP A 228 -7.32 0.16 -5.92
CA TRP A 228 -8.42 0.36 -4.99
C TRP A 228 -9.76 0.10 -5.67
N ALA A 229 -10.65 -0.66 -5.02
CA ALA A 229 -12.03 -0.85 -5.45
C ALA A 229 -12.85 0.37 -5.02
N ARG A 230 -13.22 1.22 -5.98
CA ARG A 230 -13.91 2.49 -5.73
C ARG A 230 -15.41 2.27 -5.59
N ALA A 231 -15.81 1.72 -4.45
CA ALA A 231 -17.17 1.31 -4.16
C ALA A 231 -17.43 1.35 -2.64
N VAL A 232 -18.65 1.02 -2.24
CA VAL A 232 -18.94 0.72 -0.83
C VAL A 232 -17.97 -0.37 -0.36
N PRO A 233 -17.37 -0.26 0.84
CA PRO A 233 -16.55 -1.33 1.40
C PRO A 233 -17.20 -2.70 1.24
N PHE A 234 -16.47 -3.66 0.68
CA PHE A 234 -17.04 -4.92 0.25
C PHE A 234 -17.64 -5.73 1.40
N ALA A 235 -17.04 -5.64 2.59
CA ALA A 235 -17.56 -6.24 3.82
C ALA A 235 -18.89 -5.64 4.30
N LEU A 236 -19.26 -4.46 3.80
CA LEU A 236 -20.52 -3.78 4.08
C LEU A 236 -21.58 -4.01 2.99
N HIS A 237 -21.25 -4.76 1.93
CA HIS A 237 -22.22 -5.10 0.90
C HIS A 237 -23.37 -5.93 1.49
N GLY A 238 -24.59 -5.55 1.13
CA GLY A 238 -25.81 -6.23 1.62
C GLY A 238 -26.34 -5.69 2.95
N ASP A 239 -25.63 -4.77 3.62
CA ASP A 239 -26.19 -4.05 4.75
C ASP A 239 -27.30 -3.10 4.27
N ALA A 240 -28.54 -3.46 4.58
CA ALA A 240 -29.71 -2.70 4.17
C ALA A 240 -29.74 -1.28 4.77
N ALA A 241 -29.07 -1.07 5.92
CA ALA A 241 -28.99 0.24 6.57
C ALA A 241 -28.06 1.22 5.83
N LEU A 242 -27.16 0.71 4.99
CA LEU A 242 -26.22 1.51 4.19
C LEU A 242 -26.70 1.79 2.77
N ARG A 243 -27.86 1.23 2.38
CA ARG A 243 -28.52 1.61 1.13
C ARG A 243 -29.00 3.05 1.26
N ARG A 244 -28.58 3.92 0.34
CA ARG A 244 -29.16 5.27 0.27
C ARG A 244 -30.66 5.09 0.06
N ALA A 245 -31.47 5.85 0.81
CA ALA A 245 -32.91 5.89 0.58
C ALA A 245 -33.16 6.45 -0.83
N GLY A 246 -33.40 5.58 -1.82
CA GLY A 246 -33.71 5.99 -3.19
C GLY A 246 -33.11 5.15 -4.33
N ASP A 247 -32.35 4.08 -4.05
CA ASP A 247 -31.93 3.11 -5.09
C ASP A 247 -32.94 1.96 -5.28
#